data_AF-A0A8T2NH36-F1
#
_entry.id   AF-A0A8T2NH36-F1
#
_cell.length_a   1.000
_cell.length_b   1.000
_cell.length_c   1.000
_cell.angle_alpha   90.00
_cell.angle_beta   90.00
_cell.angle_gamma   90.00
#
_symmetry.space_group_name_H-M   'P 1'
#
loop_
_entity.id
_entity.type
_entity.pdbx_description
1 polymer ?
#
loop_
_entity_poly.entity_id
_entity_poly.type
_entity_poly.pdbx_seq_one_letter_code
_entity_poly.pdbx_strand_id
1 'polypeptide(L)'
;MVDNLHRLIKSAEIATPLILVGSELGSLNGRFYSHIHDSEVSDLVLINPIPDDLFEEDQWRQYWYTNLVPSLQVMQFSAATGLNRMFIILGLMQPALRGEGVSQVLEQRQKYYLSNPAHQSSAVDEHFFLNESVSQLVAKLQKKCLEQLYPTAQHIRVYGADRRMIYKNPSAISEHLTKMIAQRQSKQQSQ
;
A
#
# COMPACT_ATOMS: atom_id res chain seq x y z
N MET A 1 1.12 6.88 11.43
CA MET A 1 1.88 5.76 10.80
C MET A 1 3.37 6.07 10.75
N VAL A 2 3.77 7.26 10.31
CA VAL A 2 5.16 7.76 10.35
C VAL A 2 5.73 7.79 11.78
N ASP A 3 4.96 8.25 12.77
CA ASP A 3 5.43 8.26 14.18
C ASP A 3 5.70 6.86 14.74
N ASN A 4 4.92 5.86 14.30
CA ASN A 4 5.15 4.47 14.70
C ASN A 4 6.44 3.94 14.07
N LEU A 5 6.72 4.30 12.81
CA LEU A 5 7.99 3.96 12.15
C LEU A 5 9.17 4.63 12.87
N HIS A 6 9.03 5.91 13.26
CA HIS A 6 10.07 6.61 14.01
C HIS A 6 10.35 5.95 15.36
N ARG A 7 9.29 5.64 16.12
CA ARG A 7 9.42 4.89 17.38
C ARG A 7 10.11 3.54 17.18
N LEU A 8 9.76 2.81 16.11
CA LEU A 8 10.35 1.52 15.81
C LEU A 8 11.85 1.65 15.51
N ILE A 9 12.24 2.60 14.66
CA ILE A 9 13.65 2.87 14.32
C ILE A 9 14.46 3.21 15.58
N LYS A 10 13.94 4.07 16.44
CA LYS A 10 14.60 4.44 17.71
C LYS A 10 14.70 3.25 18.66
N SER A 11 13.63 2.45 18.78
CA SER A 11 13.62 1.27 19.64
C SER A 11 14.56 0.16 19.15
N ALA A 12 14.79 0.09 17.84
CA ALA A 12 15.69 -0.88 17.21
C ALA A 12 17.14 -0.38 17.14
N GLU A 13 17.43 0.82 17.68
CA GLU A 13 18.78 1.42 17.75
C GLU A 13 19.51 1.45 16.39
N ILE A 14 18.77 1.66 15.30
CA ILE A 14 19.35 1.64 13.96
C ILE A 14 20.19 2.90 13.73
N ALA A 15 21.43 2.72 13.26
CA ALA A 15 22.35 3.81 12.96
C ALA A 15 21.81 4.72 11.84
N THR A 16 21.72 6.02 12.13
CA THR A 16 21.39 7.09 11.18
C THR A 16 22.66 7.70 10.57
N PRO A 17 22.63 8.23 9.33
CA PRO A 17 21.45 8.44 8.50
C PRO A 17 21.08 7.21 7.66
N LEU A 18 19.76 7.00 7.52
CA LEU A 18 19.15 5.81 6.94
C LEU A 18 18.95 5.95 5.42
N ILE A 19 19.04 4.84 4.70
CA ILE A 19 18.51 4.72 3.33
C ILE A 19 17.10 4.14 3.44
N LEU A 20 16.08 4.94 3.14
CA LEU A 20 14.69 4.49 3.19
C LEU A 20 14.27 3.97 1.82
N VAL A 21 13.83 2.71 1.78
CA VAL A 21 13.27 2.09 0.57
C VAL A 21 11.77 1.88 0.79
N GLY A 22 10.96 2.56 -0.01
CA GLY A 22 9.50 2.50 0.08
C GLY A 22 8.88 2.05 -1.22
N SER A 23 7.98 1.07 -1.17
CA SER A 23 7.19 0.63 -2.33
C SER A 23 5.73 1.01 -2.19
N GLU A 24 5.14 1.56 -3.26
CA GLU A 24 3.72 1.96 -3.31
C GLU A 24 3.31 2.83 -2.11
N LEU A 25 2.48 2.33 -1.18
CA LEU A 25 2.12 3.05 0.05
C LEU A 25 3.32 3.28 0.98
N GLY A 26 4.28 2.34 1.00
CA GLY A 26 5.54 2.50 1.72
C GLY A 26 6.39 3.65 1.19
N SER A 27 6.23 4.02 -0.09
CA SER A 27 6.90 5.17 -0.67
C SER A 27 6.32 6.48 -0.13
N LEU A 28 5.01 6.56 0.09
CA LEU A 28 4.35 7.71 0.72
C LEU A 28 4.85 7.88 2.16
N ASN A 29 4.85 6.78 2.93
CA ASN A 29 5.41 6.79 4.28
C ASN A 29 6.88 7.23 4.30
N GLY A 30 7.71 6.72 3.38
CA GLY A 30 9.11 7.11 3.26
C GLY A 30 9.30 8.59 2.95
N ARG A 31 8.47 9.15 2.04
CA ARG A 31 8.47 10.59 1.70
C ARG A 31 8.06 11.46 2.89
N PHE A 32 6.99 11.11 3.59
CA PHE A 32 6.58 11.86 4.79
C PHE A 32 7.61 11.75 5.91
N TYR A 33 8.19 10.56 6.10
CA TYR A 33 9.24 10.35 7.09
C TYR A 33 10.48 11.20 6.77
N SER A 34 10.96 11.19 5.52
CA SER A 34 12.12 12.01 5.13
C SER A 34 11.81 13.50 5.22
N HIS A 35 10.58 13.92 4.97
CA HIS A 35 10.19 15.32 5.11
C HIS A 35 10.17 15.78 6.58
N ILE A 36 9.69 14.95 7.50
CA ILE A 36 9.58 15.28 8.93
C ILE A 36 10.93 15.09 9.66
N HIS A 37 11.71 14.07 9.27
CA HIS A 37 12.97 13.67 9.90
C HIS A 37 14.14 13.72 8.90
N ASP A 38 14.32 14.86 8.22
CA ASP A 38 15.29 15.04 7.13
C ASP A 38 16.74 14.73 7.55
N SER A 39 17.13 15.05 8.79
CA SER A 39 18.48 14.75 9.31
C SER A 39 18.75 13.27 9.54
N GLU A 40 17.71 12.43 9.61
CA GLU A 40 17.82 11.00 9.88
C GLU A 40 17.85 10.14 8.62
N VAL A 41 17.56 10.74 7.45
CA VAL A 41 17.45 10.05 6.17
C VAL A 41 18.49 10.59 5.22
N SER A 42 19.39 9.74 4.73
CA SER A 42 20.38 10.17 3.73
C SER A 42 19.85 10.06 2.31
N ASP A 43 19.11 8.99 2.02
CA ASP A 43 18.64 8.68 0.67
C ASP A 43 17.25 8.06 0.72
N LEU A 44 16.44 8.38 -0.27
CA LEU A 44 15.09 7.87 -0.41
C LEU A 44 14.96 7.14 -1.75
N VAL A 45 14.64 5.84 -1.70
CA VAL A 45 14.37 5.03 -2.88
C VAL A 45 12.89 4.72 -2.96
N LEU A 46 12.27 5.16 -4.05
CA LEU A 46 10.84 5.03 -4.28
C LEU A 46 10.58 4.00 -5.37
N ILE A 47 9.99 2.86 -5.01
CA ILE A 47 9.63 1.78 -5.94
C ILE A 47 8.14 1.87 -6.24
N ASN A 48 7.81 2.21 -7.49
CA ASN A 48 6.42 2.42 -7.90
C ASN A 48 5.64 3.36 -6.94
N PRO A 49 6.12 4.58 -6.68
CA PRO A 49 5.49 5.47 -5.69
C PRO A 49 4.09 5.93 -6.07
N ILE A 50 3.21 6.10 -5.09
CA ILE A 50 1.86 6.64 -5.30
C ILE A 50 1.94 8.19 -5.26
N PRO A 51 1.43 8.93 -6.28
CA PRO A 51 1.45 10.39 -6.29
C PRO A 51 0.36 10.99 -5.36
N ASP A 52 0.56 12.22 -4.90
CA ASP A 52 -0.33 12.87 -3.92
C ASP A 52 -1.62 13.42 -4.57
N ASP A 53 -1.54 13.94 -5.81
CA ASP A 53 -2.68 14.44 -6.61
C ASP A 53 -3.52 13.32 -7.24
N LEU A 54 -3.37 12.10 -6.72
CA LEU A 54 -4.05 10.93 -7.24
C LEU A 54 -5.56 11.01 -7.00
N PHE A 55 -6.22 12.06 -6.51
CA PHE A 55 -7.56 11.88 -5.91
C PHE A 55 -8.70 12.66 -6.61
N GLU A 56 -8.46 13.24 -7.79
CA GLU A 56 -9.35 14.26 -8.39
C GLU A 56 -10.13 13.89 -9.68
N GLU A 57 -9.92 12.76 -10.38
CA GLU A 57 -10.59 12.49 -11.69
C GLU A 57 -11.95 11.73 -11.60
N ASP A 58 -12.78 11.82 -12.66
CA ASP A 58 -14.19 11.37 -12.70
C ASP A 58 -14.50 9.87 -13.01
N GLN A 59 -13.78 9.17 -13.90
CA GLN A 59 -14.06 7.76 -14.28
C GLN A 59 -14.00 6.73 -13.12
N TRP A 60 -13.11 6.91 -12.17
CA TRP A 60 -12.97 6.10 -10.96
C TRP A 60 -14.02 6.45 -9.92
N ARG A 61 -14.34 7.73 -9.73
CA ARG A 61 -15.52 8.13 -8.95
C ARG A 61 -16.74 7.38 -9.49
N GLN A 62 -16.87 7.29 -10.81
CA GLN A 62 -17.96 6.54 -11.42
C GLN A 62 -17.92 5.04 -11.08
N TYR A 63 -16.82 4.31 -11.27
CA TYR A 63 -16.77 2.88 -10.91
C TYR A 63 -16.98 2.65 -9.40
N TRP A 64 -16.40 3.49 -8.55
CA TRP A 64 -16.42 3.35 -7.10
C TRP A 64 -17.81 3.64 -6.51
N TYR A 65 -18.45 4.72 -6.94
CA TYR A 65 -19.80 5.06 -6.50
C TYR A 65 -20.90 4.24 -7.19
N THR A 66 -20.64 3.68 -8.39
CA THR A 66 -21.64 2.88 -9.11
C THR A 66 -21.56 1.39 -8.80
N ASN A 67 -20.37 0.85 -8.48
CA ASN A 67 -20.19 -0.58 -8.28
C ASN A 67 -19.65 -0.91 -6.88
N LEU A 68 -18.52 -0.32 -6.47
CA LEU A 68 -17.84 -0.77 -5.25
C LEU A 68 -18.62 -0.43 -3.97
N VAL A 69 -18.90 0.85 -3.71
CA VAL A 69 -19.66 1.28 -2.53
C VAL A 69 -21.04 0.64 -2.49
N PRO A 70 -21.82 0.60 -3.59
CA PRO A 70 -23.09 -0.11 -3.59
C PRO A 70 -22.95 -1.60 -3.28
N SER A 71 -21.93 -2.29 -3.81
CA SER A 71 -21.72 -3.72 -3.49
C SER A 71 -21.40 -3.97 -2.01
N LEU A 72 -20.63 -3.07 -1.39
CA LEU A 72 -20.32 -3.13 0.04
C LEU A 72 -21.56 -2.79 0.89
N GLN A 73 -22.38 -1.83 0.47
CA GLN A 73 -23.66 -1.53 1.12
C GLN A 73 -24.64 -2.70 1.03
N VAL A 74 -24.69 -3.38 -0.12
CA VAL A 74 -25.47 -4.62 -0.28
C VAL A 74 -24.96 -5.71 0.67
N MET A 75 -23.64 -5.86 0.80
CA MET A 75 -23.01 -6.79 1.73
C MET A 75 -23.30 -6.47 3.21
N GLN A 76 -23.34 -5.17 3.56
CA GLN A 76 -23.72 -4.70 4.88
C GLN A 76 -25.19 -4.99 5.16
N PHE A 77 -26.07 -4.69 4.21
CA PHE A 77 -27.50 -4.97 4.32
C PHE A 77 -27.80 -6.47 4.42
N SER A 78 -27.13 -7.30 3.61
CA SER A 78 -27.26 -8.76 3.67
C SER A 78 -26.70 -9.34 4.97
N ALA A 79 -25.67 -8.73 5.56
CA ALA A 79 -25.21 -9.07 6.91
C ALA A 79 -26.24 -8.68 7.98
N ALA A 80 -26.82 -7.48 7.89
CA ALA A 80 -27.78 -6.95 8.86
C ALA A 80 -29.10 -7.75 8.87
N THR A 81 -29.55 -8.18 7.69
CA THR A 81 -30.73 -9.03 7.53
C THR A 81 -30.47 -10.50 7.82
N GLY A 82 -29.21 -10.89 8.07
CA GLY A 82 -28.82 -12.27 8.38
C GLY A 82 -28.67 -13.19 7.15
N LEU A 83 -28.87 -12.68 5.93
CA LEU A 83 -28.69 -13.44 4.69
C LEU A 83 -27.29 -14.01 4.54
N ASN A 84 -26.25 -13.27 4.96
CA ASN A 84 -24.88 -13.77 4.93
C ASN A 84 -24.71 -15.06 5.75
N ARG A 85 -25.38 -15.16 6.90
CA ARG A 85 -25.34 -16.39 7.72
C ARG A 85 -26.01 -17.55 7.00
N MET A 86 -27.15 -17.31 6.37
CA MET A 86 -27.86 -18.32 5.59
C MET A 86 -27.01 -18.81 4.42
N PHE A 87 -26.38 -17.92 3.67
CA PHE A 87 -25.51 -18.30 2.55
C PHE A 87 -24.25 -19.03 2.99
N ILE A 88 -23.67 -18.68 4.15
CA ILE A 88 -22.52 -19.40 4.73
C ILE A 88 -22.93 -20.82 5.14
N ILE A 89 -24.10 -21.00 5.76
CA ILE A 89 -24.62 -22.31 6.18
C ILE A 89 -24.92 -23.19 4.96
N LEU A 90 -25.52 -22.61 3.91
CA LEU A 90 -25.83 -23.30 2.65
C LEU A 90 -24.59 -23.53 1.77
N GLY A 91 -23.42 -23.03 2.17
CA GLY A 91 -22.16 -23.16 1.41
C GLY A 91 -22.06 -22.27 0.16
N LEU A 92 -23.04 -21.39 -0.07
CA LEU A 92 -23.11 -20.44 -1.19
C LEU A 92 -22.17 -19.23 -1.01
N MET A 93 -21.82 -18.93 0.24
CA MET A 93 -20.91 -17.83 0.59
C MET A 93 -19.77 -18.34 1.46
N GLN A 94 -18.56 -17.93 1.14
CA GLN A 94 -17.35 -18.61 1.58
C GLN A 94 -16.26 -17.60 1.95
N PRO A 95 -15.50 -17.82 3.05
CA PRO A 95 -14.42 -16.91 3.45
C PRO A 95 -13.25 -16.96 2.46
N ALA A 96 -12.54 -15.84 2.32
CA ALA A 96 -11.49 -15.65 1.32
C ALA A 96 -10.21 -16.43 1.62
N LEU A 97 -9.81 -16.54 2.89
CA LEU A 97 -8.62 -17.30 3.29
C LEU A 97 -8.98 -18.74 3.60
N ARG A 98 -8.44 -19.67 2.81
CA ARG A 98 -8.68 -21.12 2.88
C ARG A 98 -7.39 -21.89 2.59
N GLY A 99 -7.28 -23.09 3.17
CA GLY A 99 -6.19 -24.03 2.88
C GLY A 99 -5.79 -24.83 4.12
N GLU A 100 -4.97 -25.87 3.93
CA GLU A 100 -4.53 -26.80 4.99
C GLU A 100 -3.75 -26.12 6.13
N GLY A 101 -3.27 -24.88 5.93
CA GLY A 101 -2.56 -24.09 6.95
C GLY A 101 -3.42 -23.08 7.72
N VAL A 102 -4.73 -23.00 7.48
CA VAL A 102 -5.60 -22.01 8.13
C VAL A 102 -6.21 -22.58 9.40
N SER A 103 -5.89 -21.96 10.54
CA SER A 103 -6.49 -22.35 11.83
C SER A 103 -8.01 -22.21 11.81
N GLN A 104 -8.73 -23.19 12.35
CA GLN A 104 -10.20 -23.18 12.46
C GLN A 104 -10.74 -21.92 13.16
N VAL A 105 -9.99 -21.38 14.12
CA VAL A 105 -10.36 -20.13 14.81
C VAL A 105 -10.38 -18.94 13.84
N LEU A 106 -9.42 -18.90 12.90
CA LEU A 106 -9.34 -17.85 11.89
C LEU A 106 -10.47 -18.00 10.86
N GLU A 107 -10.84 -19.23 10.49
CA GLU A 107 -11.99 -19.48 9.62
C GLU A 107 -13.31 -19.06 10.27
N GLN A 108 -13.51 -19.40 11.56
CA GLN A 108 -14.70 -19.00 12.30
C GLN A 108 -14.78 -17.49 12.47
N ARG A 109 -13.65 -16.83 12.75
CA ARG A 109 -13.57 -15.36 12.85
C ARG A 109 -13.90 -14.68 11.52
N GLN A 110 -13.43 -15.20 10.39
CA GLN A 110 -13.81 -14.68 9.07
C GLN A 110 -15.32 -14.82 8.81
N LYS A 111 -15.91 -15.99 9.12
CA LYS A 111 -17.37 -16.19 8.99
C LYS A 111 -18.16 -15.23 9.88
N TYR A 112 -17.68 -14.99 11.10
CA TYR A 112 -18.26 -14.03 12.03
C TYR A 112 -18.21 -12.61 11.46
N TYR A 113 -17.08 -12.17 10.91
CA TYR A 113 -16.93 -10.85 10.30
C TYR A 113 -17.82 -10.65 9.06
N LEU A 114 -17.96 -11.67 8.22
CA LEU A 114 -18.91 -11.64 7.09
C LEU A 114 -20.37 -11.53 7.55
N SER A 115 -20.66 -11.98 8.75
CA SER A 115 -22.00 -12.00 9.34
C SER A 115 -22.26 -10.86 10.33
N ASN A 116 -21.28 -9.97 10.55
CA ASN A 116 -21.37 -8.88 11.51
C ASN A 116 -21.63 -7.57 10.76
N PRO A 117 -22.84 -6.99 10.89
CA PRO A 117 -23.19 -5.75 10.19
C PRO A 117 -22.33 -4.55 10.61
N ALA A 118 -21.88 -4.48 11.86
CA ALA A 118 -21.01 -3.39 12.31
C ALA A 118 -19.63 -3.46 11.62
N HIS A 119 -19.10 -4.67 11.43
CA HIS A 119 -17.84 -4.86 10.72
C HIS A 119 -17.96 -4.56 9.22
N GLN A 120 -19.06 -4.99 8.60
CA GLN A 120 -19.33 -4.64 7.19
C GLN A 120 -19.54 -3.14 7.01
N SER A 121 -20.16 -2.45 7.99
CA SER A 121 -20.27 -0.99 8.00
C SER A 121 -18.90 -0.33 8.05
N SER A 122 -18.01 -0.77 8.93
CA SER A 122 -16.64 -0.23 8.97
C SER A 122 -15.89 -0.46 7.65
N ALA A 123 -16.12 -1.58 6.97
CA ALA A 123 -15.54 -1.83 5.65
C ALA A 123 -16.12 -0.88 4.58
N VAL A 124 -17.43 -0.60 4.61
CA VAL A 124 -18.07 0.41 3.74
C VAL A 124 -17.46 1.78 3.99
N ASP A 125 -17.38 2.19 5.27
CA ASP A 125 -16.85 3.49 5.67
C ASP A 125 -15.38 3.63 5.26
N GLU A 126 -14.54 2.63 5.55
CA GLU A 126 -13.14 2.61 5.13
C GLU A 126 -12.98 2.73 3.61
N HIS A 127 -13.74 1.97 2.82
CA HIS A 127 -13.66 2.05 1.35
C HIS A 127 -14.28 3.34 0.81
N PHE A 128 -15.30 3.88 1.46
CA PHE A 128 -15.86 5.18 1.12
C PHE A 128 -14.81 6.28 1.31
N PHE A 129 -14.09 6.29 2.44
CA PHE A 129 -13.03 7.26 2.72
C PHE A 129 -11.73 7.00 1.92
N LEU A 130 -11.39 5.75 1.60
CA LEU A 130 -10.25 5.41 0.75
C LEU A 130 -10.41 5.89 -0.70
N ASN A 131 -11.64 6.08 -1.17
CA ASN A 131 -11.94 6.62 -2.50
C ASN A 131 -11.63 8.10 -2.65
N GLU A 132 -11.88 8.86 -1.60
CA GLU A 132 -11.52 10.27 -1.54
C GLU A 132 -10.00 10.44 -1.54
N SER A 133 -9.30 9.36 -1.19
CA SER A 133 -7.93 9.09 -1.59
C SER A 133 -7.92 8.47 -3.02
N VAL A 134 -7.28 7.34 -3.28
CA VAL A 134 -6.88 6.61 -4.53
C VAL A 134 -7.22 7.00 -6.03
N SER A 135 -7.98 8.05 -6.37
CA SER A 135 -8.65 8.26 -7.69
C SER A 135 -7.94 9.13 -8.80
N GLN A 136 -6.84 8.78 -9.52
CA GLN A 136 -6.86 7.90 -10.69
C GLN A 136 -5.56 7.45 -11.43
N LEU A 137 -4.45 8.18 -11.65
CA LEU A 137 -3.48 7.81 -12.71
C LEU A 137 -2.03 7.52 -12.24
N VAL A 138 -1.83 6.51 -11.38
CA VAL A 138 -0.51 6.17 -10.79
C VAL A 138 0.64 6.24 -11.79
N ALA A 139 0.53 5.70 -13.01
CA ALA A 139 1.67 5.66 -13.95
C ALA A 139 1.92 6.95 -14.74
N LYS A 140 0.87 7.70 -15.14
CA LYS A 140 1.01 8.95 -15.90
C LYS A 140 1.29 10.14 -14.97
N LEU A 141 0.60 10.16 -13.83
CA LEU A 141 0.81 11.16 -12.79
C LEU A 141 2.07 10.87 -11.98
N GLN A 142 2.50 9.61 -11.77
CA GLN A 142 3.82 9.33 -11.16
C GLN A 142 4.91 10.10 -11.87
N LYS A 143 5.00 9.95 -13.19
CA LYS A 143 6.12 10.50 -13.94
C LYS A 143 6.15 12.02 -13.81
N LYS A 144 5.00 12.67 -14.05
CA LYS A 144 4.88 14.12 -14.00
C LYS A 144 5.06 14.68 -12.59
N CYS A 145 4.48 14.00 -11.59
CA CYS A 145 4.58 14.36 -10.17
C CYS A 145 6.00 14.15 -9.63
N LEU A 146 6.69 13.05 -9.97
CA LEU A 146 8.08 12.81 -9.60
C LEU A 146 9.04 13.79 -10.28
N GLU A 147 8.83 14.10 -11.56
CA GLU A 147 9.63 15.09 -12.29
C GLU A 147 9.42 16.51 -11.72
N GLN A 148 8.25 16.83 -11.18
CA GLN A 148 7.96 18.11 -10.53
C GLN A 148 8.48 18.18 -9.08
N LEU A 149 8.32 17.11 -8.30
CA LEU A 149 8.68 17.08 -6.88
C LEU A 149 10.17 16.83 -6.66
N TYR A 150 10.80 16.03 -7.52
CA TYR A 150 12.20 15.64 -7.41
C TYR A 150 12.93 15.82 -8.75
N PRO A 151 13.12 17.06 -9.23
CA PRO A 151 13.73 17.33 -10.53
C PRO A 151 15.19 16.84 -10.62
N THR A 152 15.87 16.69 -9.49
CA THR A 152 17.26 16.21 -9.40
C THR A 152 17.38 14.70 -9.14
N ALA A 153 16.27 13.98 -8.99
CA ALA A 153 16.31 12.55 -8.68
C ALA A 153 16.62 11.69 -9.91
N GLN A 154 17.33 10.58 -9.67
CA GLN A 154 17.61 9.61 -10.72
C GLN A 154 16.38 8.72 -10.96
N HIS A 155 15.80 8.82 -12.15
CA HIS A 155 14.64 8.01 -12.54
C HIS A 155 15.08 6.75 -13.30
N ILE A 156 14.77 5.57 -12.75
CA ILE A 156 15.10 4.27 -13.36
C ILE A 156 13.80 3.57 -13.74
N ARG A 157 13.66 3.23 -15.03
CA ARG A 157 12.47 2.55 -15.56
C ARG A 157 12.80 1.11 -15.90
N VAL A 158 12.14 0.17 -15.22
CA VAL A 158 12.24 -1.26 -15.51
C VAL A 158 11.06 -1.66 -16.41
N TYR A 159 11.35 -2.03 -17.67
CA TYR A 159 10.32 -2.44 -18.62
C TYR A 159 9.79 -3.85 -18.32
N GLY A 160 8.49 -4.07 -18.50
CA GLY A 160 7.83 -5.35 -18.21
C GLY A 160 7.61 -5.63 -16.71
N ALA A 161 7.94 -4.68 -15.84
CA ALA A 161 7.67 -4.76 -14.42
C ALA A 161 6.22 -4.37 -14.09
N ASP A 162 5.54 -5.21 -13.31
CA ASP A 162 4.23 -4.90 -12.71
C ASP A 162 4.39 -4.47 -11.23
N ARG A 163 3.28 -4.14 -10.58
CA ARG A 163 3.26 -3.81 -9.14
C ARG A 163 3.83 -4.91 -8.24
N ARG A 164 3.92 -6.14 -8.75
CA ARG A 164 4.46 -7.31 -8.05
C ARG A 164 5.94 -7.53 -8.36
N MET A 165 6.64 -6.57 -8.98
CA MET A 165 8.05 -6.72 -9.40
C MET A 165 8.97 -7.13 -8.25
N ILE A 166 8.74 -6.62 -7.04
CA ILE A 166 9.51 -6.99 -5.84
C ILE A 166 9.50 -8.51 -5.59
N TYR A 167 8.41 -9.18 -5.95
CA TYR A 167 8.25 -10.62 -5.76
C TYR A 167 8.56 -11.42 -7.04
N LYS A 168 8.21 -10.88 -8.22
CA LYS A 168 8.38 -11.57 -9.49
C LYS A 168 9.80 -11.50 -10.05
N ASN A 169 10.49 -10.38 -9.83
CA ASN A 169 11.83 -10.16 -10.34
C ASN A 169 12.67 -9.32 -9.33
N PRO A 170 12.96 -9.87 -8.14
CA PRO A 170 13.68 -9.15 -7.09
C PRO A 170 15.10 -8.77 -7.51
N SER A 171 15.76 -9.58 -8.34
CA SER A 171 17.14 -9.38 -8.78
C SER A 171 17.33 -8.05 -9.50
N ALA A 172 16.38 -7.67 -10.37
CA ALA A 172 16.42 -6.41 -11.10
C ALA A 172 16.46 -5.18 -10.17
N ILE A 173 15.76 -5.24 -9.03
CA ILE A 173 15.74 -4.15 -8.03
C ILE A 173 16.98 -4.23 -7.14
N SER A 174 17.30 -5.42 -6.62
CA SER A 174 18.42 -5.58 -5.68
C SER A 174 19.76 -5.23 -6.32
N GLU A 175 19.96 -5.52 -7.61
CA GLU A 175 21.17 -5.16 -8.33
C GLU A 175 21.36 -3.63 -8.38
N HIS A 176 20.30 -2.88 -8.68
CA HIS A 176 20.33 -1.42 -8.68
C HIS A 176 20.60 -0.84 -7.29
N LEU A 177 19.94 -1.37 -6.25
CA LEU A 177 20.18 -0.96 -4.87
C LEU A 177 21.62 -1.24 -4.43
N THR A 178 22.14 -2.42 -4.74
CA THR A 178 23.50 -2.82 -4.37
C THR A 178 24.53 -1.95 -5.07
N LYS A 179 24.32 -1.63 -6.35
CA LYS A 179 25.18 -0.71 -7.10
C LYS A 179 25.17 0.70 -6.51
N MET A 180 24.00 1.20 -6.12
CA MET A 180 23.87 2.51 -5.46
C MET A 180 24.63 2.55 -4.13
N ILE A 181 24.48 1.51 -3.31
CA ILE A 181 25.19 1.38 -2.03
C ILE A 181 26.71 1.30 -2.25
N ALA A 182 27.17 0.50 -3.21
CA ALA A 182 28.59 0.34 -3.52
C ALA A 182 29.23 1.65 -4.02
N GLN A 183 28.54 2.41 -4.88
CA GLN A 183 29.00 3.72 -5.35
C GLN A 183 29.10 4.75 -4.22
N ARG A 184 28.29 4.62 -3.17
CA ARG A 184 28.35 5.50 -2.01
C ARG A 184 29.51 5.14 -1.08
N GLN A 185 29.69 3.85 -0.80
CA GLN A 185 30.81 3.38 0.03
C GLN A 185 32.16 3.81 -0.56
N SER A 186 32.33 3.76 -1.89
CA SER A 186 33.56 4.22 -2.54
C SER A 186 33.78 5.73 -2.48
N LYS A 187 32.69 6.53 -2.50
CA LYS A 187 32.76 7.99 -2.30
C LYS A 187 33.08 8.36 -0.86
N GLN A 188 32.56 7.64 0.12
CA GLN A 188 32.87 7.85 1.54
C GLN A 188 34.29 7.41 1.90
N GLN A 189 34.88 6.43 1.20
CA GLN A 189 36.27 6.01 1.40
C GLN A 189 37.31 6.92 0.74
N SER A 190 36.88 7.76 -0.22
CA SER A 190 37.75 8.74 -0.91
C SER A 190 37.74 10.13 -0.26
N GLN A 191 37.00 10.31 0.84
CA GLN A 191 36.96 11.52 1.68
C GLN A 191 37.69 11.24 2.99
#